data_AF-A0A1G8P1D7-F1
#
_entry.id   AF-A0A1G8P1D7-F1
#
_cell.length_a   1.000
_cell.length_b   1.000
_cell.length_c   1.000
_cell.angle_alpha   90.00
_cell.angle_beta   90.00
_cell.angle_gamma   90.00
#
_symmetry.space_group_name_H-M   'P 1'
#
loop_
_entity.id
_entity.type
_entity.pdbx_description
1 polymer ?
#
loop_
_entity_poly.entity_id
_entity_poly.type
_entity_poly.pdbx_seq_one_letter_code
_entity_poly.pdbx_strand_id
1 'polypeptide(L)'
;MDNFISILRDSNSPEELEELKVQLYRENVRIKTDKADLEELRSSIFSEKRELEDSMAKLEEGRRQFEKEADEINARIEASRKNLEEDINDYNIRKGLLEDEIRKLDEDRAKLNREKEEFQNFKKRSDSLRKVPQLEYRQGIFFKGITSEKNLKKRYKDLVKVFHPDNDAGDTYTLQNISREYETLLHDIQMKA
;
A
#
# COMPACT_ATOMS: atom_id res chain seq x y z
N MET A 1 -74.02 -43.78 45.37
CA MET A 1 -75.51 -43.81 45.30
C MET A 1 -76.11 -44.66 46.41
N ASP A 2 -75.51 -45.80 46.75
CA ASP A 2 -76.08 -46.75 47.72
C ASP A 2 -76.28 -46.20 49.14
N ASN A 3 -75.38 -45.33 49.61
CA ASN A 3 -75.48 -44.68 50.93
C ASN A 3 -76.61 -43.62 51.01
N PHE A 4 -77.04 -43.09 49.87
CA PHE A 4 -78.11 -42.08 49.82
C PHE A 4 -79.49 -42.74 49.82
N ILE A 5 -79.58 -43.90 49.16
CA ILE A 5 -80.79 -44.74 49.12
C ILE A 5 -81.06 -45.34 50.50
N SER A 6 -80.03 -45.68 51.29
CA SER A 6 -80.21 -46.12 52.69
C SER A 6 -80.73 -45.01 53.60
N ILE A 7 -80.19 -43.79 53.52
CA ILE A 7 -80.63 -42.64 54.34
C ILE A 7 -82.09 -42.27 54.05
N LEU A 8 -82.50 -42.28 52.77
CA LEU A 8 -83.90 -42.03 52.36
C LEU A 8 -84.88 -43.12 52.84
N ARG A 9 -84.39 -44.34 53.10
CA ARG A 9 -85.20 -45.47 53.57
C ARG A 9 -85.43 -45.44 55.08
N ASP A 10 -84.49 -44.85 55.82
CA ASP A 10 -84.52 -44.76 57.29
C ASP A 10 -85.17 -43.45 57.81
N SER A 11 -85.45 -42.49 56.92
CA SER A 11 -86.13 -41.22 57.25
C SER A 11 -87.64 -41.46 57.46
N ASN A 12 -88.08 -41.63 58.70
CA ASN A 12 -89.47 -42.02 59.02
C ASN A 12 -90.42 -40.84 59.31
N SER A 13 -89.96 -39.58 59.24
CA SER A 13 -90.80 -38.38 59.38
C SER A 13 -90.87 -37.57 58.08
N PRO A 14 -92.06 -37.12 57.65
CA PRO A 14 -92.20 -36.25 56.47
C PRO A 14 -91.44 -34.94 56.58
N GLU A 15 -91.15 -34.47 57.80
CA GLU A 15 -90.36 -33.24 58.05
C GLU A 15 -88.87 -33.45 57.73
N GLU A 16 -88.28 -34.56 58.15
CA GLU A 16 -86.86 -34.90 57.89
C GLU A 16 -86.59 -35.06 56.38
N LEU A 17 -87.56 -35.63 55.65
CA LEU A 17 -87.48 -35.78 54.20
C LEU A 17 -87.52 -34.43 53.48
N GLU A 18 -88.34 -33.49 53.95
CA GLU A 18 -88.43 -32.15 53.37
C GLU A 18 -87.16 -31.33 53.66
N GLU A 19 -86.57 -31.47 54.86
CA GLU A 19 -85.27 -30.86 55.18
C GLU A 19 -84.14 -31.38 54.28
N LEU A 20 -84.06 -32.70 54.08
CA LEU A 20 -83.06 -33.31 53.20
C LEU A 20 -83.22 -32.84 51.75
N LYS A 21 -84.46 -32.70 51.28
CA LYS A 21 -84.77 -32.17 49.94
C LYS A 21 -84.34 -30.71 49.79
N VAL A 22 -84.58 -29.87 50.80
CA VAL A 22 -84.09 -28.47 50.80
C VAL A 22 -82.56 -28.42 50.77
N GLN A 23 -81.88 -29.27 51.55
CA GLN A 23 -80.42 -29.36 51.55
C GLN A 23 -79.88 -29.81 50.17
N LEU A 24 -80.49 -30.82 49.55
CA LEU A 24 -80.15 -31.26 48.20
C LEU A 24 -80.36 -30.17 47.16
N TYR A 25 -81.43 -29.38 47.24
CA TYR A 25 -81.63 -28.28 46.32
C TYR A 25 -80.57 -27.20 46.49
N ARG A 26 -80.22 -26.83 47.74
CA ARG A 26 -79.13 -25.88 48.00
C ARG A 26 -77.80 -26.40 47.45
N GLU A 27 -77.48 -27.66 47.71
CA GLU A 27 -76.24 -28.28 47.21
C GLU A 27 -76.23 -28.38 45.68
N ASN A 28 -77.36 -28.69 45.04
CA ASN A 28 -77.47 -28.66 43.58
C ASN A 28 -77.28 -27.26 43.00
N VAL A 29 -77.78 -26.22 43.66
CA VAL A 29 -77.55 -24.82 43.24
C VAL A 29 -76.07 -24.49 43.36
N ARG A 30 -75.43 -24.84 44.49
CA ARG A 30 -73.99 -24.65 44.71
C ARG A 30 -73.13 -25.39 43.68
N ILE A 31 -73.42 -26.67 43.43
CA ILE A 31 -72.69 -27.45 42.42
C ILE A 31 -72.83 -26.82 41.03
N LYS A 32 -74.01 -26.26 40.70
CA LYS A 32 -74.21 -25.56 39.43
C LYS A 32 -73.40 -24.27 39.34
N THR A 33 -73.33 -23.47 40.42
CA THR A 33 -72.52 -22.26 40.44
C THR A 33 -71.04 -22.60 40.34
N ASP A 34 -70.55 -23.54 41.16
CA ASP A 34 -69.16 -23.96 41.15
C ASP A 34 -68.76 -24.53 39.78
N LYS A 35 -69.65 -25.27 39.11
CA LYS A 35 -69.42 -25.76 37.74
C LYS A 35 -69.34 -24.63 36.72
N ALA A 36 -70.15 -23.58 36.86
CA ALA A 36 -70.10 -22.42 35.97
C ALA A 36 -68.77 -21.65 36.16
N ASP A 37 -68.38 -21.41 37.40
CA ASP A 37 -67.11 -20.73 37.74
C ASP A 37 -65.90 -21.54 37.24
N LEU A 38 -65.93 -22.88 37.36
CA LEU A 38 -64.90 -23.75 36.81
C LEU A 38 -64.80 -23.68 35.29
N GLU A 39 -65.93 -23.54 34.58
CA GLU A 39 -65.94 -23.42 33.12
C GLU A 39 -65.39 -22.05 32.67
N GLU A 40 -65.69 -20.99 33.40
CA GLU A 40 -65.13 -19.66 33.18
C GLU A 40 -63.61 -19.67 33.41
N LEU A 41 -63.15 -20.25 34.51
CA LEU A 41 -61.73 -20.37 34.81
C LEU A 41 -60.99 -21.21 33.75
N ARG A 42 -61.60 -22.31 33.28
CA ARG A 42 -61.04 -23.11 32.17
C ARG A 42 -60.91 -22.30 30.89
N SER A 43 -61.92 -21.49 30.57
CA SER A 43 -61.91 -20.62 29.39
C SER A 43 -60.83 -19.56 29.49
N SER A 44 -60.66 -18.94 30.67
CA SER A 44 -59.61 -17.94 30.94
C SER A 44 -58.20 -18.54 30.81
N ILE A 45 -57.96 -19.70 31.45
CA ILE A 45 -56.69 -20.42 31.34
C ILE A 45 -56.39 -20.80 29.89
N PHE A 46 -57.41 -21.19 29.12
CA PHE A 46 -57.25 -21.53 27.71
C PHE A 46 -56.83 -20.31 26.88
N SER A 47 -57.43 -19.14 27.09
CA SER A 47 -57.00 -17.91 26.42
C SER A 47 -55.58 -17.50 26.81
N GLU A 48 -55.24 -17.54 28.10
CA GLU A 48 -53.91 -17.17 28.58
C GLU A 48 -52.84 -18.12 28.03
N LYS A 49 -53.11 -19.43 28.03
CA LYS A 49 -52.21 -20.42 27.43
C LYS A 49 -51.95 -20.13 25.95
N ARG A 50 -52.99 -19.76 25.20
CA ARG A 50 -52.85 -19.42 23.77
C ARG A 50 -52.01 -18.16 23.58
N GLU A 51 -52.23 -17.12 24.38
CA GLU A 51 -51.42 -15.90 24.32
C GLU A 51 -49.94 -16.16 24.65
N LEU A 52 -49.69 -17.03 25.64
CA LEU A 52 -48.33 -17.47 25.97
C LEU A 52 -47.67 -18.24 24.83
N GLU A 53 -48.40 -19.17 24.20
CA GLU A 53 -47.90 -19.91 23.03
C GLU A 53 -47.55 -18.97 21.86
N ASP A 54 -48.41 -17.98 21.57
CA ASP A 54 -48.17 -16.98 20.54
C ASP A 54 -46.96 -16.09 20.89
N SER A 55 -46.80 -15.71 22.16
CA SER A 55 -45.65 -14.94 22.64
C SER A 55 -44.33 -15.73 22.52
N MET A 56 -44.36 -17.01 22.93
CA MET A 56 -43.22 -17.91 22.80
C MET A 56 -42.82 -18.11 21.33
N ALA A 57 -43.79 -18.26 20.43
CA ALA A 57 -43.52 -18.38 19.00
C ALA A 57 -42.82 -17.14 18.43
N LYS A 58 -43.26 -15.93 18.81
CA LYS A 58 -42.61 -14.67 18.39
C LYS A 58 -41.20 -14.52 18.97
N LEU A 59 -41.00 -14.91 20.23
CA LEU A 59 -39.68 -14.87 20.85
C LEU A 59 -38.71 -15.84 20.18
N GLU A 60 -39.16 -17.04 19.84
CA GLU A 60 -38.32 -18.02 19.14
C GLU A 60 -38.00 -17.57 17.71
N GLU A 61 -38.94 -16.95 17.00
CA GLU A 61 -38.67 -16.33 15.70
C GLU A 61 -37.62 -15.22 15.81
N GLY A 62 -37.77 -14.33 16.80
CA GLY A 62 -36.78 -13.27 17.07
C GLY A 62 -35.41 -13.85 17.42
N ARG A 63 -35.35 -14.86 18.29
CA ARG A 63 -34.11 -15.56 18.65
C ARG A 63 -33.41 -16.13 17.41
N ARG A 64 -34.17 -16.76 16.52
CA ARG A 64 -33.65 -17.32 15.28
C ARG A 64 -33.15 -16.26 14.30
N GLN A 65 -33.78 -15.09 14.26
CA GLN A 65 -33.30 -13.96 13.45
C GLN A 65 -31.98 -13.42 14.00
N PHE A 66 -31.89 -13.20 15.32
CA PHE A 66 -30.65 -12.75 15.95
C PHE A 66 -29.50 -13.75 15.79
N GLU A 67 -29.78 -15.06 15.88
CA GLU A 67 -28.78 -16.11 15.67
C GLU A 67 -28.22 -16.05 14.24
N LYS A 68 -29.08 -15.89 13.22
CA LYS A 68 -28.64 -15.70 11.84
C LYS A 68 -27.81 -14.44 11.65
N GLU A 69 -28.26 -13.30 12.20
CA GLU A 69 -27.51 -12.04 12.10
C GLU A 69 -26.14 -12.15 12.78
N ALA A 70 -26.07 -12.81 13.94
CA ALA A 70 -24.81 -13.06 14.63
C ALA A 70 -23.86 -13.93 13.79
N ASP A 71 -24.36 -15.01 13.18
CA ASP A 71 -23.58 -15.87 12.30
C ASP A 71 -23.08 -15.11 11.06
N GLU A 72 -23.93 -14.30 10.43
CA GLU A 72 -23.56 -13.47 9.28
C GLU A 72 -22.48 -12.43 9.64
N ILE A 73 -22.63 -11.77 10.79
CA ILE A 73 -21.64 -10.81 11.30
C ILE A 73 -20.31 -11.52 11.60
N ASN A 74 -20.36 -12.67 12.26
CA ASN A 74 -19.16 -13.45 12.57
C ASN A 74 -18.44 -13.89 11.29
N ALA A 75 -19.15 -14.43 10.31
CA ALA A 75 -18.59 -14.81 9.02
C ALA A 75 -17.95 -13.62 8.30
N ARG A 76 -18.58 -12.44 8.36
CA ARG A 76 -18.03 -11.21 7.78
C ARG A 76 -16.77 -10.74 8.49
N ILE A 77 -16.72 -10.83 9.82
CA ILE A 77 -15.54 -10.49 10.62
C ILE A 77 -14.39 -11.44 10.28
N GLU A 78 -14.65 -12.74 10.20
CA GLU A 78 -13.62 -13.73 9.85
C GLU A 78 -13.05 -13.51 8.45
N ALA A 79 -13.92 -13.28 7.45
CA ALA A 79 -13.48 -12.92 6.11
C ALA A 79 -12.63 -11.64 6.10
N SER A 80 -13.05 -10.61 6.85
CA SER A 80 -12.31 -9.35 6.94
C SER A 80 -10.96 -9.54 7.63
N ARG A 81 -10.88 -10.36 8.67
CA ARG A 81 -9.62 -10.70 9.35
C ARG A 81 -8.66 -11.41 8.40
N LYS A 82 -9.15 -12.41 7.66
CA LYS A 82 -8.34 -13.12 6.68
C LYS A 82 -7.78 -12.19 5.61
N ASN A 83 -8.60 -11.29 5.07
CA ASN A 83 -8.14 -10.30 4.10
C ASN A 83 -7.08 -9.37 4.70
N LEU A 84 -7.25 -8.92 5.95
CA LEU A 84 -6.24 -8.10 6.63
C LEU A 84 -4.93 -8.85 6.85
N GLU A 85 -4.98 -10.15 7.18
CA GLU A 85 -3.79 -10.99 7.29
C GLU A 85 -3.06 -11.13 5.96
N GLU A 86 -3.80 -11.34 4.86
CA GLU A 86 -3.26 -11.37 3.50
C GLU A 86 -2.61 -10.02 3.14
N ASP A 87 -3.29 -8.90 3.40
CA ASP A 87 -2.77 -7.54 3.15
C ASP A 87 -1.50 -7.25 3.94
N ILE A 88 -1.43 -7.67 5.22
CA ILE A 88 -0.23 -7.52 6.06
C ILE A 88 0.92 -8.35 5.49
N ASN A 89 0.66 -9.59 5.06
CA ASN A 89 1.68 -10.43 4.45
C ASN A 89 2.21 -9.81 3.16
N ASP A 90 1.32 -9.36 2.28
CA ASP A 90 1.66 -8.66 1.03
C ASP A 90 2.49 -7.40 1.29
N TYR A 91 2.10 -6.61 2.30
CA TYR A 91 2.84 -5.44 2.72
C TYR A 91 4.25 -5.80 3.18
N ASN A 92 4.40 -6.83 4.01
CA ASN A 92 5.70 -7.26 4.53
C ASN A 92 6.61 -7.77 3.41
N ILE A 93 6.07 -8.53 2.45
CA ILE A 93 6.83 -8.99 1.27
C ILE A 93 7.32 -7.79 0.46
N ARG A 94 6.43 -6.84 0.13
CA ARG A 94 6.80 -5.64 -0.64
C ARG A 94 7.82 -4.79 0.09
N LYS A 95 7.66 -4.62 1.41
CA LYS A 95 8.60 -3.89 2.25
C LYS A 95 9.99 -4.55 2.23
N GLY A 96 10.06 -5.86 2.37
CA GLY A 96 11.33 -6.60 2.31
C GLY A 96 12.03 -6.44 0.95
N LEU A 97 11.28 -6.51 -0.15
CA LEU A 97 11.82 -6.28 -1.49
C LEU A 97 12.39 -4.86 -1.65
N LEU A 98 11.67 -3.85 -1.16
CA LEU A 98 12.14 -2.46 -1.19
C LEU A 98 13.39 -2.26 -0.33
N GLU A 99 13.45 -2.85 0.87
CA GLU A 99 14.63 -2.80 1.73
C GLU A 99 15.85 -3.43 1.06
N ASP A 100 15.67 -4.57 0.37
CA ASP A 100 16.73 -5.22 -0.40
C ASP A 100 17.15 -4.40 -1.63
N GLU A 101 16.22 -3.75 -2.32
CA GLU A 101 16.51 -2.88 -3.46
C GLU A 101 17.28 -1.62 -3.03
N ILE A 102 16.88 -0.99 -1.91
CA ILE A 102 17.62 0.13 -1.32
C ILE A 102 19.06 -0.29 -0.98
N ARG A 103 19.24 -1.47 -0.37
CA ARG A 103 20.57 -1.99 -0.05
C ARG A 103 21.44 -2.13 -1.30
N LYS A 104 20.89 -2.70 -2.38
CA LYS A 104 21.60 -2.82 -3.66
C LYS A 104 21.96 -1.46 -4.25
N LEU A 105 21.03 -0.48 -4.20
CA LEU A 105 21.30 0.88 -4.68
C LEU A 105 22.41 1.57 -3.87
N ASP A 106 22.47 1.34 -2.56
CA ASP A 106 23.56 1.86 -1.72
C ASP A 106 24.91 1.21 -2.07
N GLU A 107 24.93 -0.10 -2.33
CA GLU A 107 26.12 -0.82 -2.81
C GLU A 107 26.60 -0.29 -4.18
N ASP A 108 25.69 -0.13 -5.13
CA ASP A 108 25.97 0.42 -6.46
C ASP A 108 26.47 1.87 -6.38
N ARG A 109 25.86 2.68 -5.50
CA ARG A 109 26.30 4.06 -5.25
C ARG A 109 27.70 4.10 -4.64
N ALA A 110 28.00 3.21 -3.70
CA ALA A 110 29.34 3.10 -3.12
C ALA A 110 30.37 2.68 -4.17
N LYS A 111 30.03 1.72 -5.04
CA LYS A 111 30.89 1.28 -6.15
C LYS A 111 31.15 2.42 -7.14
N LEU A 112 30.11 3.11 -7.57
CA LEU A 112 30.22 4.23 -8.51
C LEU A 112 31.04 5.39 -7.93
N ASN A 113 30.91 5.67 -6.63
CA ASN A 113 31.75 6.66 -5.96
C ASN A 113 33.24 6.26 -5.98
N ARG A 114 33.57 4.99 -5.72
CA ARG A 114 34.95 4.49 -5.83
C ARG A 114 35.50 4.63 -7.25
N GLU A 115 34.75 4.17 -8.25
CA GLU A 115 35.15 4.29 -9.66
C GLU A 115 35.36 5.76 -10.08
N LYS A 116 34.49 6.67 -9.59
CA LYS A 116 34.62 8.11 -9.83
C LYS A 116 35.87 8.70 -9.18
N GLU A 117 36.20 8.31 -7.95
CA GLU A 117 37.43 8.72 -7.28
C GLU A 117 38.67 8.21 -8.01
N GLU A 118 38.68 6.94 -8.42
CA GLU A 118 39.75 6.34 -9.21
C GLU A 118 39.94 7.07 -10.54
N PHE A 119 38.85 7.34 -11.27
CA PHE A 119 38.89 8.09 -12.52
C PHE A 119 39.41 9.51 -12.31
N GLN A 120 38.97 10.21 -11.27
CA GLN A 120 39.48 11.55 -10.94
C GLN A 120 40.98 11.51 -10.61
N ASN A 121 41.44 10.52 -9.85
CA ASN A 121 42.84 10.34 -9.51
C ASN A 121 43.68 10.01 -10.76
N PHE A 122 43.18 9.13 -11.63
CA PHE A 122 43.79 8.84 -12.92
C PHE A 122 43.89 10.10 -13.80
N LYS A 123 42.81 10.88 -13.90
CA LYS A 123 42.79 12.14 -14.64
C LYS A 123 43.80 13.14 -14.07
N LYS A 124 43.86 13.34 -12.75
CA LYS A 124 44.85 14.20 -12.09
C LYS A 124 46.29 13.75 -12.37
N ARG A 125 46.57 12.44 -12.35
CA ARG A 125 47.89 11.88 -12.68
C ARG A 125 48.22 12.09 -14.16
N SER A 126 47.28 11.81 -15.06
CA SER A 126 47.42 12.06 -16.51
C SER A 126 47.63 13.54 -16.80
N ASP A 127 46.90 14.45 -16.17
CA ASP A 127 47.07 15.90 -16.34
C ASP A 127 48.41 16.37 -15.77
N SER A 128 48.89 15.75 -14.69
CA SER A 128 50.24 16.01 -14.14
C SER A 128 51.36 15.46 -15.04
N LEU A 129 51.14 14.35 -15.73
CA LEU A 129 52.04 13.77 -16.74
C LEU A 129 51.95 14.51 -18.10
N ARG A 130 50.80 15.09 -18.43
CA ARG A 130 50.56 15.95 -19.60
C ARG A 130 51.01 17.38 -19.39
N LYS A 131 51.43 17.78 -18.18
CA LYS A 131 52.42 18.84 -18.00
C LYS A 131 53.79 18.37 -18.50
N VAL A 132 53.84 17.94 -19.76
CA VAL A 132 54.99 18.24 -20.61
C VAL A 132 55.16 19.75 -20.45
N PRO A 133 56.35 20.27 -20.10
CA PRO A 133 56.58 21.69 -20.18
C PRO A 133 56.07 22.09 -21.56
N GLN A 134 55.04 22.93 -21.64
CA GLN A 134 54.77 23.60 -22.90
C GLN A 134 56.14 24.12 -23.30
N LEU A 135 56.69 23.56 -24.39
CA LEU A 135 57.78 24.20 -25.09
C LEU A 135 57.16 25.51 -25.49
N GLU A 136 57.26 26.51 -24.61
CA GLU A 136 56.91 27.88 -24.88
C GLU A 136 57.58 28.15 -26.20
N TYR A 137 56.75 28.41 -27.20
CA TYR A 137 57.17 28.79 -28.51
C TYR A 137 58.19 29.92 -28.37
N ARG A 138 59.48 29.59 -28.52
CA ARG A 138 60.51 30.63 -28.62
C ARG A 138 60.36 31.23 -30.00
N GLN A 139 60.01 32.51 -30.03
CA GLN A 139 60.03 33.28 -31.26
C GLN A 139 61.38 33.10 -31.99
N GLY A 140 61.33 32.82 -33.28
CA GLY A 140 62.44 32.64 -34.20
C GLY A 140 62.80 31.20 -34.54
N ILE A 141 62.07 30.18 -34.04
CA ILE A 141 62.39 28.77 -34.33
C ILE A 141 62.06 28.40 -35.79
N PHE A 142 60.93 28.86 -36.34
CA PHE A 142 60.44 28.38 -37.64
C PHE A 142 61.29 28.83 -38.83
N PHE A 143 61.91 30.01 -38.71
CA PHE A 143 62.67 30.66 -39.77
C PHE A 143 64.15 30.89 -39.39
N LYS A 144 64.66 30.18 -38.38
CA LYS A 144 66.04 30.32 -37.90
C LYS A 144 67.04 30.15 -39.05
N GLY A 145 67.90 31.15 -39.26
CA GLY A 145 68.97 31.12 -40.26
C GLY A 145 68.55 31.52 -41.69
N ILE A 146 67.31 31.95 -41.90
CA ILE A 146 66.85 32.46 -43.20
C ILE A 146 67.14 33.96 -43.29
N THR A 147 68.01 34.33 -44.22
CA THR A 147 68.40 35.73 -44.48
C THR A 147 67.96 36.25 -45.86
N SER A 148 67.39 35.37 -46.70
CA SER A 148 66.97 35.71 -48.06
C SER A 148 65.45 35.62 -48.21
N GLU A 149 64.84 36.64 -48.79
CA GLU A 149 63.39 36.74 -49.01
C GLU A 149 62.82 35.54 -49.77
N LYS A 150 63.55 35.05 -50.79
CA LYS A 150 63.13 33.87 -51.59
C LYS A 150 63.02 32.62 -50.73
N ASN A 151 63.96 32.41 -49.81
CA ASN A 151 63.98 31.26 -48.91
C ASN A 151 62.93 31.39 -47.81
N LEU A 152 62.65 32.61 -47.34
CA LEU A 152 61.59 32.90 -46.37
C LEU A 152 60.21 32.53 -46.93
N LYS A 153 59.90 33.00 -48.15
CA LYS A 153 58.64 32.69 -48.86
C LYS A 153 58.48 31.19 -49.12
N LYS A 154 59.55 30.50 -49.50
CA LYS A 154 59.54 29.05 -49.72
C LYS A 154 59.23 28.31 -48.42
N ARG A 155 59.97 28.62 -47.34
CA ARG A 155 59.79 27.95 -46.05
C ARG A 155 58.42 28.22 -45.45
N TYR A 156 57.90 29.43 -45.60
CA TYR A 156 56.55 29.78 -45.15
C TYR A 156 55.50 28.91 -45.83
N LYS A 157 55.55 28.76 -47.16
CA LYS A 157 54.63 27.87 -47.88
C LYS A 157 54.73 26.40 -47.44
N ASP A 158 55.94 25.92 -47.21
CA ASP A 158 56.17 24.54 -46.75
C ASP A 158 55.59 24.33 -45.34
N LEU A 159 55.75 25.30 -44.44
CA LEU A 159 55.21 25.24 -43.08
C LEU A 159 53.69 25.34 -43.07
N VAL A 160 53.10 26.28 -43.83
CA VAL A 160 51.64 26.40 -43.99
C VAL A 160 51.05 25.12 -44.55
N LYS A 161 51.73 24.48 -45.51
CA LYS A 161 51.28 23.23 -46.10
C LYS A 161 51.27 22.07 -45.10
N VAL A 162 52.14 22.05 -44.09
CA VAL A 162 52.17 21.00 -43.05
C VAL A 162 51.16 21.30 -41.95
N PHE A 163 51.09 22.55 -41.50
CA PHE A 163 50.27 22.98 -40.36
C PHE A 163 48.87 23.49 -40.73
N HIS A 164 48.40 23.24 -41.96
CA HIS A 164 47.05 23.59 -42.38
C HIS A 164 46.00 22.80 -41.56
N PRO A 165 44.89 23.42 -41.13
CA PRO A 165 43.85 22.75 -40.33
C PRO A 165 43.22 21.53 -41.00
N ASP A 166 43.36 21.40 -42.34
CA ASP A 166 42.83 20.27 -43.11
C ASP A 166 43.77 19.04 -43.13
N ASN A 167 44.93 19.09 -42.47
CA ASN A 167 45.85 17.96 -42.36
C ASN A 167 45.75 17.27 -40.99
N ASP A 168 46.11 15.98 -40.93
CA ASP A 168 46.12 15.18 -39.69
C ASP A 168 47.00 15.75 -38.55
N ALA A 169 48.02 16.56 -38.90
CA ALA A 169 48.90 17.26 -37.96
C ALA A 169 48.66 18.79 -37.94
N GLY A 170 47.49 19.24 -38.41
CA GLY A 170 47.10 20.64 -38.47
C GLY A 170 46.97 21.26 -37.08
N ASP A 171 47.55 22.45 -36.90
CA ASP A 171 47.43 23.23 -35.67
C ASP A 171 47.26 24.71 -36.01
N THR A 172 46.04 25.21 -35.85
CA THR A 172 45.66 26.60 -36.09
C THR A 172 46.47 27.58 -35.24
N TYR A 173 46.83 27.21 -34.01
CA TYR A 173 47.62 28.08 -33.12
C TYR A 173 49.06 28.23 -33.63
N THR A 174 49.69 27.11 -34.00
CA THR A 174 51.02 27.10 -34.59
C THR A 174 51.07 27.84 -35.94
N LEU A 175 50.03 27.67 -36.77
CA LEU A 175 49.92 28.36 -38.06
C LEU A 175 49.88 29.89 -37.91
N GLN A 176 49.11 30.40 -36.94
CA GLN A 176 49.06 31.84 -36.66
C GLN A 176 50.43 32.39 -36.22
N ASN A 177 51.18 31.62 -35.43
CA ASN A 177 52.52 32.01 -34.99
C ASN A 177 53.53 32.01 -36.15
N ILE A 178 53.45 31.03 -37.06
CA ILE A 178 54.25 30.99 -38.30
C ILE A 178 53.97 32.23 -39.16
N SER A 179 52.70 32.61 -39.35
CA SER A 179 52.33 33.79 -40.14
C SER A 179 52.86 35.09 -39.54
N ARG A 180 52.74 35.26 -38.21
CA ARG A 180 53.24 36.46 -37.51
C ARG A 180 54.77 36.59 -37.62
N GLU A 181 55.51 35.50 -37.50
CA GLU A 181 56.97 35.51 -37.69
C GLU A 181 57.38 35.80 -39.13
N TYR A 182 56.67 35.22 -40.10
CA TYR A 182 56.91 35.48 -41.51
C TYR A 182 56.77 36.97 -41.84
N GLU A 183 55.70 37.61 -41.38
CA GLU A 183 55.47 39.05 -41.61
C GLU A 183 56.57 39.91 -40.99
N THR A 184 56.97 39.59 -39.76
CA THR A 184 58.01 40.31 -39.03
C THR A 184 59.36 40.19 -39.76
N LEU A 185 59.74 38.97 -40.15
CA LEU A 185 61.00 38.72 -40.87
C LEU A 185 60.98 39.26 -42.29
N LEU A 186 59.84 39.25 -42.97
CA LEU A 186 59.70 39.84 -44.29
C LEU A 186 59.92 41.35 -44.22
N HIS A 187 59.31 42.02 -43.24
CA HIS A 187 59.51 43.43 -42.99
C HIS A 187 60.98 43.74 -42.65
N ASP A 188 61.62 42.94 -41.79
CA ASP A 188 63.03 43.12 -41.43
C ASP A 188 64.00 42.92 -42.60
N ILE A 189 63.75 41.94 -43.47
CA ILE A 189 64.57 41.72 -44.67
C ILE A 189 64.37 42.86 -45.67
N GLN A 190 63.14 43.37 -45.81
CA GLN A 190 62.83 44.50 -46.70
C GLN A 190 63.39 45.84 -46.21
N MET A 191 63.46 46.04 -44.89
CA MET A 191 64.07 47.23 -44.28
C MET A 191 65.60 47.20 -44.25
N LYS A 192 66.21 46.00 -44.37
CA LYS A 192 67.68 45.81 -44.38
C LYS A 192 68.29 45.65 -45.77
N ALA A 193 67.46 45.52 -46.81
CA ALA A 193 67.87 45.46 -48.22
C ALA A 193 68.00 46.86 -48.82
#